data_AF-A0A835B8G8-F1
#
_entry.id   AF-A0A835B8G8-F1
#
_cell.length_a   1.000
_cell.length_b   1.000
_cell.length_c   1.000
_cell.angle_alpha   90.00
_cell.angle_beta   90.00
_cell.angle_gamma   90.00
#
_symmetry.space_group_name_H-M   'P 1'
#
loop_
_entity.id
_entity.type
_entity.pdbx_description
1 polymer ?
#
loop_
_entity_poly.entity_id
_entity_poly.type
_entity_poly.pdbx_seq_one_letter_code
_entity_poly.pdbx_strand_id
1 'polypeptide(L)'
;MIKDTIWHLLAAADRYAVDRQKMMCQSILSKNLSMENVATALALADQHNCDKLKEVCIELNMMDDMNALVSTQGYANLKRACPSVFADILERTSRHRKN
;
A
#
# COMPACT_ATOMS: atom_id res chain seq x y z
N MET A 1 9.15 0.70 -16.07
CA MET A 1 10.60 0.95 -15.96
C MET A 1 10.99 1.84 -14.79
N ILE A 2 10.51 3.09 -14.63
CA ILE A 2 10.90 3.91 -13.45
C ILE A 2 10.25 3.41 -12.15
N LYS A 3 9.01 2.90 -12.20
CA LYS A 3 8.25 2.45 -11.00
C LYS A 3 8.91 1.27 -10.29
N ASP A 4 9.43 0.29 -11.02
CA ASP A 4 10.02 -0.93 -10.45
C ASP A 4 11.36 -0.63 -9.74
N THR A 5 12.14 0.32 -10.28
CA THR A 5 13.42 0.74 -9.69
C THR A 5 13.25 1.34 -8.30
N ILE A 6 12.16 2.09 -8.05
CA ILE A 6 11.93 2.72 -6.75
C ILE A 6 11.56 1.67 -5.70
N TRP A 7 10.86 0.60 -6.07
CA TRP A 7 10.60 -0.52 -5.17
C TRP A 7 11.89 -1.27 -4.82
N HIS A 8 12.76 -1.52 -5.79
CA HIS A 8 14.07 -2.13 -5.53
C HIS A 8 14.93 -1.24 -4.62
N LEU A 9 14.91 0.08 -4.83
CA LEU A 9 15.63 1.02 -3.98
C LEU A 9 15.06 1.06 -2.56
N LEU A 10 13.73 1.03 -2.42
CA LEU A 10 13.06 0.96 -1.12
C LEU A 10 13.44 -0.33 -0.37
N ALA A 11 13.41 -1.48 -1.06
CA ALA A 11 13.81 -2.76 -0.49
C ALA A 11 15.28 -2.78 -0.06
N ALA A 12 16.18 -2.17 -0.85
CA ALA A 12 17.58 -2.03 -0.49
C ALA A 12 17.74 -1.08 0.71
N ALA A 13 17.07 0.08 0.71
CA ALA A 13 17.14 1.04 1.80
C ALA A 13 16.62 0.46 3.12
N ASP A 14 15.55 -0.35 3.07
CA ASP A 14 15.03 -1.10 4.21
C ASP A 14 16.03 -2.14 4.72
N ARG A 15 16.59 -2.96 3.81
CA ARG A 15 17.59 -3.99 4.14
C ARG A 15 18.86 -3.42 4.76
N TYR A 16 19.30 -2.24 4.33
CA TYR A 16 20.53 -1.59 4.78
C TYR A 16 20.29 -0.46 5.80
N ALA A 17 19.06 -0.32 6.33
CA ALA A 17 18.69 0.70 7.31
C ALA A 17 19.06 2.14 6.91
N VAL A 18 18.88 2.48 5.62
CA VAL A 18 19.14 3.83 5.10
C VAL A 18 17.84 4.66 5.11
N ASP A 19 17.44 5.09 6.31
CA ASP A 19 16.12 5.68 6.57
C ASP A 19 15.77 6.87 5.68
N ARG A 20 16.74 7.75 5.40
CA ARG A 20 16.52 8.92 4.55
C ARG A 20 16.11 8.53 3.13
N GLN A 21 16.76 7.51 2.55
CA GLN A 21 16.40 7.01 1.22
C GLN A 21 15.09 6.23 1.24
N LYS A 22 14.84 5.46 2.30
CA LYS A 22 13.54 4.79 2.51
C LYS A 22 12.39 5.79 2.53
N MET A 23 12.55 6.92 3.25
CA MET A 23 11.55 8.00 3.29
C MET A 23 11.34 8.68 1.93
N MET A 24 12.40 8.94 1.17
CA MET A 24 12.26 9.52 -0.17
C MET A 24 11.51 8.59 -1.12
N CYS A 25 11.84 7.28 -1.10
CA CYS A 25 11.15 6.30 -1.92
C CYS A 25 9.66 6.26 -1.59
N GLN A 26 9.30 6.24 -0.29
CA GLN A 26 7.90 6.31 0.14
C GLN A 26 7.18 7.56 -0.38
N SER A 27 7.82 8.73 -0.34
CA SER A 27 7.22 9.98 -0.85
C SER A 27 6.98 9.94 -2.37
N ILE A 28 7.94 9.42 -3.13
CA ILE A 28 7.83 9.28 -4.59
C ILE A 28 6.72 8.28 -4.95
N LEU A 29 6.68 7.13 -4.26
CA LEU A 29 5.67 6.10 -4.48
C LEU A 29 4.27 6.62 -4.15
N SER A 30 4.11 7.33 -3.03
CA SER A 30 2.83 7.92 -2.61
C SER A 30 2.22 8.84 -3.67
N LYS A 31 3.06 9.64 -4.36
CA LYS A 31 2.63 10.54 -5.44
C LYS A 31 2.22 9.83 -6.74
N ASN A 32 2.57 8.56 -6.88
CA ASN A 32 2.31 7.76 -8.08
C ASN A 32 1.25 6.67 -7.85
N LEU A 33 0.57 6.70 -6.70
CA LEU A 33 -0.49 5.76 -6.39
C LEU A 33 -1.70 5.98 -7.31
N SER A 34 -2.28 4.87 -7.76
CA SER A 34 -3.53 4.82 -8.51
C SER A 34 -4.33 3.60 -8.06
N MET A 35 -5.64 3.57 -8.33
CA MET A 35 -6.50 2.42 -8.02
C MET A 35 -5.94 1.08 -8.51
N GLU A 36 -5.27 1.08 -9.66
CA GLU A 36 -4.69 -0.13 -10.24
C GLU A 36 -3.47 -0.65 -9.46
N ASN A 37 -2.72 0.23 -8.80
CA ASN A 37 -1.44 -0.10 -8.18
C ASN A 37 -1.45 -0.03 -6.65
N VAL A 38 -2.48 0.57 -6.05
CA VAL A 38 -2.58 0.81 -4.60
C VAL A 38 -2.54 -0.49 -3.79
N ALA A 39 -3.14 -1.57 -4.30
CA ALA A 39 -3.13 -2.86 -3.62
C ALA A 39 -1.73 -3.51 -3.61
N THR A 40 -1.02 -3.46 -4.73
CA THR A 40 0.37 -3.94 -4.82
C THR A 40 1.30 -3.07 -3.97
N ALA A 41 1.11 -1.75 -4.02
CA ALA A 41 1.91 -0.82 -3.22
C ALA A 41 1.70 -1.03 -1.72
N LEU A 42 0.47 -1.30 -1.30
CA LEU A 42 0.13 -1.58 0.09
C LEU A 42 0.76 -2.87 0.59
N ALA A 43 0.73 -3.95 -0.19
CA ALA A 43 1.39 -5.21 0.15
C ALA A 43 2.91 -5.01 0.34
N LEU A 44 3.55 -4.27 -0.56
CA LEU A 44 4.99 -3.99 -0.48
C LEU A 44 5.33 -3.03 0.66
N ALA A 45 4.47 -2.05 0.95
CA ALA A 45 4.66 -1.14 2.07
C ALA A 45 4.61 -1.88 3.42
N ASP A 46 3.69 -2.83 3.57
CA ASP A 46 3.61 -3.71 4.73
C ASP A 46 4.86 -4.61 4.86
N GLN A 47 5.27 -5.25 3.76
CA GLN A 47 6.45 -6.10 3.71
C GLN A 47 7.73 -5.37 4.15
N HIS A 48 7.86 -4.09 3.81
CA HIS A 48 9.04 -3.27 4.08
C HIS A 48 8.87 -2.32 5.26
N ASN A 49 7.89 -2.54 6.16
CA ASN A 49 7.65 -1.70 7.33
C ASN A 49 7.65 -0.20 6.99
N CYS A 50 6.92 0.17 5.94
CA CYS A 50 6.80 1.53 5.43
C CYS A 50 5.46 2.12 5.88
N ASP A 51 5.34 2.40 7.18
CA ASP A 51 4.06 2.74 7.81
C ASP A 51 3.38 3.96 7.18
N LYS A 52 4.14 4.99 6.80
CA LYS A 52 3.59 6.19 6.15
C LYS A 52 2.98 5.86 4.79
N LEU A 53 3.68 5.07 3.97
CA LEU A 53 3.16 4.65 2.66
C LEU A 53 1.95 3.72 2.82
N LYS A 54 1.98 2.85 3.85
CA LYS A 54 0.86 1.97 4.20
C LYS A 54 -0.39 2.77 4.57
N GLU A 55 -0.26 3.80 5.40
CA GLU A 55 -1.38 4.68 5.79
C GLU A 55 -2.00 5.38 4.57
N VAL A 56 -1.18 6.02 3.72
CA VAL A 56 -1.66 6.69 2.50
C VAL A 56 -2.42 5.72 1.58
N CYS A 57 -1.91 4.49 1.42
CA CYS A 57 -2.60 3.49 0.62
C CYS A 57 -3.96 3.09 1.23
N ILE A 58 -4.04 2.97 2.55
CA ILE A 58 -5.29 2.62 3.25
C ILE A 58 -6.30 3.76 3.13
N GLU A 59 -5.88 5.02 3.26
CA GLU A 59 -6.75 6.19 3.10
C GLU A 59 -7.34 6.29 1.68
N LEU A 60 -6.51 6.11 0.65
CA LEU A 60 -6.99 6.07 -0.74
C LEU A 60 -8.02 4.95 -0.95
N ASN A 61 -7.78 3.78 -0.36
CA ASN A 61 -8.70 2.65 -0.40
C ASN A 61 -10.01 2.89 0.37
N MET A 62 -10.05 3.81 1.33
CA MET A 62 -11.31 4.20 2.01
C MET A 62 -12.12 5.21 1.20
N MET A 63 -11.46 6.05 0.39
CA MET A 63 -12.11 7.05 -0.45
C MET A 63 -12.84 6.42 -1.65
N ASP A 64 -12.31 5.32 -2.19
CA ASP A 64 -12.91 4.60 -3.30
C ASP A 64 -13.98 3.59 -2.82
N ASP A 65 -14.98 3.32 -3.68
CA ASP A 65 -16.05 2.37 -3.37
C ASP A 65 -15.46 0.95 -3.18
N MET A 66 -15.55 0.47 -1.95
CA MET A 66 -15.02 -0.82 -1.52
C MET A 66 -15.51 -1.98 -2.41
N ASN A 67 -16.71 -1.89 -2.97
CA ASN A 67 -17.27 -2.91 -3.86
C ASN A 67 -16.53 -2.97 -5.21
N ALA A 68 -16.11 -1.81 -5.74
CA ALA A 68 -15.31 -1.75 -6.95
C ALA A 68 -13.89 -2.26 -6.68
N LEU A 69 -13.32 -1.93 -5.53
CA LEU A 69 -11.97 -2.36 -5.12
C LEU A 69 -11.85 -3.89 -4.96
N VAL A 70 -12.82 -4.54 -4.29
CA VAL A 70 -12.84 -6.00 -4.09
C VAL A 70 -12.90 -6.77 -5.42
N SER A 71 -13.41 -6.13 -6.47
CA SER A 71 -13.50 -6.71 -7.81
C SER A 71 -12.16 -6.62 -8.58
N THR A 72 -11.17 -5.91 -8.06
CA THR A 72 -9.86 -5.77 -8.70
C THR A 72 -8.93 -6.96 -8.42
N GLN A 73 -8.15 -7.35 -9.43
CA GLN A 73 -7.11 -8.38 -9.27
C GLN A 73 -6.06 -7.98 -8.23
N GLY A 74 -5.78 -6.68 -8.08
CA GLY A 74 -4.87 -6.15 -7.06
C GLY A 74 -5.30 -6.53 -5.65
N TYR A 75 -6.60 -6.41 -5.34
CA TYR A 75 -7.15 -6.78 -4.03
C TYR A 75 -7.16 -8.29 -3.78
N ALA A 76 -7.47 -9.09 -4.80
CA ALA A 76 -7.38 -10.54 -4.69
C ALA A 76 -5.94 -11.00 -4.37
N ASN A 77 -4.95 -10.34 -4.98
CA ASN A 77 -3.54 -10.60 -4.71
C ASN A 77 -3.14 -10.14 -3.30
N LEU A 78 -3.59 -8.96 -2.87
CA LEU A 78 -3.35 -8.45 -1.51
C LEU A 78 -3.90 -9.39 -0.45
N LYS A 79 -5.14 -9.90 -0.60
CA LYS A 79 -5.73 -10.87 0.32
C LYS A 79 -4.89 -12.14 0.45
N ARG A 80 -4.26 -12.59 -0.63
CA ARG A 80 -3.40 -13.78 -0.63
C ARG A 80 -2.02 -13.50 -0.03
N ALA A 81 -1.41 -12.36 -0.36
CA ALA A 81 -0.06 -12.02 0.06
C ALA A 81 0.02 -11.49 1.49
N CYS A 82 -0.97 -10.68 1.91
CA CYS A 82 -1.00 -9.98 3.19
C CYS A 82 -2.42 -10.04 3.82
N PRO A 83 -2.85 -11.19 4.38
CA PRO A 83 -4.20 -11.35 4.92
C PRO A 83 -4.53 -10.40 6.09
N SER A 84 -3.54 -10.08 6.94
CA SER A 84 -3.68 -9.15 8.07
C SER A 84 -4.01 -7.74 7.61
N VAL A 85 -3.27 -7.22 6.61
CA VAL A 85 -3.51 -5.90 6.03
C VAL A 85 -4.90 -5.82 5.41
N PHE A 86 -5.33 -6.88 4.72
CA PHE A 86 -6.67 -6.94 4.17
C PHE A 86 -7.74 -6.87 5.28
N ALA A 87 -7.55 -7.59 6.39
CA ALA A 87 -8.45 -7.52 7.55
C ALA A 87 -8.48 -6.11 8.18
N ASP A 88 -7.33 -5.44 8.32
CA ASP A 88 -7.23 -4.07 8.84
C ASP A 88 -8.03 -3.08 7.98
N ILE A 89 -7.95 -3.21 6.65
CA ILE A 89 -8.74 -2.40 5.70
C ILE A 89 -10.23 -2.66 5.93
N LEU A 90 -10.66 -3.92 5.95
CA LEU A 90 -12.08 -4.26 6.16
C LEU A 90 -12.62 -3.66 7.47
N GLU A 91 -11.85 -3.78 8.54
CA GLU A 91 -12.22 -3.27 9.86
C GLU A 91 -12.33 -1.73 9.82
N ARG A 92 -11.36 -1.04 9.22
CA ARG A 92 -11.38 0.43 9.07
C ARG A 92 -12.54 0.92 8.18
N THR A 93 -12.86 0.24 7.07
CA THR A 93 -14.02 0.61 6.23
C THR A 93 -15.35 0.37 6.95
N SER A 94 -15.44 -0.70 7.75
CA SER A 94 -16.65 -1.01 8.52
C SER A 94 -16.94 0.06 9.60
N ARG A 95 -15.90 0.67 10.17
CA ARG A 95 -16.01 1.80 11.11
C ARG A 95 -16.46 3.08 10.42
N HIS A 96 -15.96 3.36 9.22
CA HIS A 96 -16.36 4.55 8.44
C HIS A 96 -17.81 4.50 7.95
N ARG A 97 -18.38 3.31 7.65
CA ARG A 97 -19.78 3.17 7.23
C ARG A 97 -20.82 3.31 8.35
N LYS A 98 -20.40 3.36 9.61
CA LYS A 98 -21.30 3.48 10.79
C LYS A 98 -21.45 4.91 11.31
N ASN A 99 -20.73 5.86 10.73
CA ASN A 99 -20.86 7.30 10.97
C ASN A 99 -21.55 7.97 9.78
#